data_AF-A0AAW6U897-F1
#
_entry.id   AF-A0AAW6U897-F1
#
_cell.length_a   1.000
_cell.length_b   1.000
_cell.length_c   1.000
_cell.angle_alpha   90.00
_cell.angle_beta   90.00
_cell.angle_gamma   90.00
#
_symmetry.space_group_name_H-M   'P 1'
#
loop_
_entity.id
_entity.type
_entity.pdbx_description
1 polymer ?
#
loop_
_entity_poly.entity_id
_entity_poly.type
_entity_poly.pdbx_seq_one_letter_code
_entity_poly.pdbx_strand_id
1 'polypeptide(L)'
;MSKQWCIPPKANAEFVWKMEDVLDVYKRPYDPRRPVVCLDETSKQLIGETRTPVAGGPGRVAHYDSEYVRKGVANLFMMFEPLAGQRDVEVTERRTKKDYAERLRTLSDETYPNAEVIVLVQDNLNTHSPASLYETFAPAEAQRLTARFEWHYTPKHGSWLDIAEIELGILSRQCLSQRIDSIEKLRAETRAWEKRRDQAEV
;
A
#
# COMPACT_ATOMS: atom_id res chain seq x y z
N MET A 1 -6.02 -22.49 -0.37
CA MET A 1 -4.99 -21.52 -0.82
C MET A 1 -4.45 -22.02 -2.16
N SER A 2 -4.64 -21.26 -3.23
CA SER A 2 -3.96 -21.51 -4.50
C SER A 2 -2.57 -20.87 -4.46
N LYS A 3 -1.52 -21.59 -4.85
CA LYS A 3 -0.16 -21.04 -4.96
C LYS A 3 -0.01 -20.34 -6.31
N GLN A 4 0.50 -19.12 -6.30
CA GLN A 4 0.88 -18.37 -7.51
C GLN A 4 2.40 -18.35 -7.62
N TRP A 5 2.92 -18.40 -8.85
CA TRP A 5 4.34 -18.26 -9.15
C TRP A 5 4.51 -17.17 -10.19
N CYS A 6 5.46 -16.28 -9.96
CA CYS A 6 5.89 -15.30 -10.95
C CYS A 6 7.24 -15.76 -11.50
N ILE A 7 7.28 -16.13 -12.77
CA ILE A 7 8.52 -16.54 -13.45
C ILE A 7 8.92 -15.37 -14.36
N PRO A 8 10.03 -14.68 -14.09
CA PRO A 8 10.49 -13.64 -14.99
C PRO A 8 10.85 -14.25 -16.35
N PRO A 9 10.78 -13.48 -17.45
CA PRO A 9 11.25 -13.95 -18.75
C PRO A 9 12.67 -14.52 -18.66
N LYS A 10 12.92 -15.64 -19.34
CA LYS A 10 14.23 -16.32 -19.31
C LYS A 10 15.33 -15.34 -19.76
N ALA A 11 16.40 -15.24 -18.97
CA ALA A 11 17.57 -14.38 -19.24
C ALA A 11 17.23 -12.89 -19.41
N ASN A 12 16.44 -12.33 -18.50
CA ASN A 12 16.08 -10.91 -18.52
C ASN A 12 17.10 -10.04 -17.75
N ALA A 13 17.94 -9.30 -18.48
CA ALA A 13 18.94 -8.41 -17.89
C ALA A 13 18.32 -7.22 -17.12
N GLU A 14 17.21 -6.65 -17.61
CA GLU A 14 16.51 -5.55 -16.93
C GLU A 14 15.97 -6.00 -15.57
N PHE A 15 15.47 -7.24 -15.49
CA PHE A 15 15.01 -7.83 -14.23
C PHE A 15 16.14 -7.88 -13.19
N VAL A 16 17.32 -8.41 -13.58
CA VAL A 16 18.46 -8.54 -12.67
C VAL A 16 18.94 -7.17 -12.21
N TRP A 17 19.12 -6.21 -13.13
CA TRP A 17 19.54 -4.85 -12.80
C TRP A 17 18.61 -4.18 -11.78
N LYS A 18 17.29 -4.26 -11.99
CA LYS A 18 16.31 -3.68 -11.06
C LYS A 18 16.21 -4.42 -9.74
N MET A 19 16.35 -5.74 -9.76
CA MET A 19 16.40 -6.54 -8.54
C MET A 19 17.61 -6.17 -7.69
N GLU A 20 18.80 -6.06 -8.27
CA GLU A 20 20.02 -5.68 -7.56
C GLU A 20 19.90 -4.29 -6.93
N ASP A 21 19.36 -3.31 -7.66
CA ASP A 21 19.08 -1.95 -7.17
C ASP A 21 18.20 -1.97 -5.90
N VAL A 22 17.07 -2.68 -5.93
CA VAL A 22 16.16 -2.79 -4.77
C VAL A 22 16.81 -3.56 -3.62
N LEU A 23 17.52 -4.65 -3.90
CA LEU A 23 18.20 -5.43 -2.87
C LEU A 23 19.31 -4.62 -2.18
N ASP A 24 20.00 -3.74 -2.89
CA ASP A 24 21.00 -2.86 -2.30
C ASP A 24 20.38 -1.76 -1.44
N VAL A 25 19.17 -1.29 -1.77
CA VAL A 25 18.38 -0.41 -0.89
C VAL A 25 18.00 -1.12 0.40
N TYR A 26 17.48 -2.34 0.33
CA TYR A 26 17.03 -3.07 1.52
C TYR A 26 18.17 -3.53 2.44
N LYS A 27 19.42 -3.55 1.96
CA LYS A 27 20.61 -3.83 2.80
C LYS A 27 21.09 -2.60 3.57
N ARG A 28 20.59 -1.39 3.27
CA ARG A 28 21.03 -0.17 3.96
C ARG A 28 20.65 -0.24 5.44
N PRO A 29 21.51 0.22 6.36
CA PRO A 29 21.14 0.32 7.76
C PRO A 29 20.01 1.34 7.93
N TYR A 30 19.27 1.23 9.04
CA TYR A 30 18.25 2.21 9.39
C TYR A 30 18.87 3.61 9.54
N ASP A 31 18.28 4.59 8.84
CA ASP A 31 18.62 6.00 8.94
C ASP A 31 17.33 6.84 8.95
N PRO A 32 16.96 7.47 10.09
CA PRO A 32 15.73 8.27 10.16
C PRO A 32 15.78 9.55 9.30
N ARG A 33 16.96 9.98 8.83
CA ARG A 33 17.08 11.08 7.87
C ARG A 33 16.86 10.61 6.43
N ARG A 34 16.94 9.30 6.18
CA ARG A 34 16.74 8.67 4.87
C ARG A 34 15.83 7.44 4.98
N PRO A 35 14.58 7.61 5.43
CA PRO A 35 13.66 6.50 5.65
C PRO A 35 13.43 5.74 4.34
N VAL A 36 13.45 4.41 4.41
CA VAL A 36 13.11 3.53 3.29
C VAL A 36 11.64 3.20 3.35
N VAL A 37 10.85 3.78 2.46
CA VAL A 37 9.40 3.62 2.40
C VAL A 37 9.03 2.81 1.16
N CYS A 38 8.32 1.71 1.35
CA CYS A 38 7.73 0.91 0.29
C CYS A 38 6.28 1.37 0.04
N LEU A 39 5.86 1.45 -1.22
CA LEU A 39 4.52 1.89 -1.62
C LEU A 39 3.90 0.88 -2.59
N ASP A 40 2.67 0.46 -2.27
CA ASP A 40 1.83 -0.34 -3.17
C ASP A 40 0.34 -0.05 -2.88
N GLU A 41 -0.57 -0.52 -3.73
CA GLU A 41 -2.01 -0.43 -3.51
C GLU A 41 -2.78 -1.73 -3.74
N THR A 42 -3.92 -1.81 -3.07
CA THR A 42 -4.92 -2.84 -3.37
C THR A 42 -6.31 -2.26 -3.48
N SER A 43 -7.25 -3.07 -3.96
CA SER A 43 -8.66 -2.69 -4.04
C SER A 43 -9.52 -3.61 -3.17
N LYS A 44 -10.55 -3.04 -2.56
CA LYS A 44 -11.54 -3.77 -1.77
C LYS A 44 -12.93 -3.51 -2.33
N GLN A 45 -13.60 -4.58 -2.75
CA GLN A 45 -15.02 -4.52 -3.06
C GLN A 45 -15.82 -4.29 -1.79
N LEU A 46 -16.70 -3.28 -1.81
CA LEU A 46 -17.62 -2.98 -0.73
C LEU A 46 -18.86 -3.87 -0.89
N ILE A 47 -19.15 -4.66 0.14
CA ILE A 47 -20.17 -5.71 0.13
C ILE A 47 -21.06 -5.53 1.36
N GLY A 48 -22.34 -5.24 1.11
CA GLY A 48 -23.39 -5.21 2.12
C GLY A 48 -24.21 -6.52 2.16
N GLU A 49 -24.82 -6.76 3.30
CA GLU A 49 -25.77 -7.85 3.51
C GLU A 49 -27.15 -7.48 2.94
N THR A 50 -27.85 -8.43 2.31
CA THR A 50 -29.27 -8.24 1.93
C THR A 50 -30.23 -8.45 3.09
N ARG A 51 -29.81 -9.21 4.11
CA ARG A 51 -30.61 -9.54 5.31
C ARG A 51 -29.79 -9.35 6.57
N THR A 52 -30.45 -9.05 7.69
CA THR A 52 -29.79 -8.91 8.99
C THR A 52 -29.13 -10.24 9.38
N PRO A 53 -27.80 -10.27 9.59
CA PRO A 53 -27.11 -11.49 10.01
C PRO A 53 -27.61 -11.99 11.36
N VAL A 54 -27.62 -13.31 11.53
CA VAL A 54 -27.93 -13.92 12.83
C VAL A 54 -26.62 -14.04 13.61
N ALA A 55 -26.53 -13.29 14.71
CA ALA A 55 -25.36 -13.30 15.57
C ALA A 55 -25.08 -14.70 16.12
N GLY A 56 -23.80 -15.05 16.22
CA GLY A 56 -23.37 -16.26 16.92
C GLY A 56 -23.60 -16.15 18.42
N GLY A 57 -23.56 -17.29 19.10
CA GLY A 57 -23.68 -17.40 20.56
C GLY A 57 -23.05 -18.71 21.05
N PRO A 58 -23.08 -19.01 22.37
CA PRO A 58 -22.54 -20.27 22.88
C PRO A 58 -23.13 -21.48 22.14
N GLY A 59 -22.29 -22.23 21.42
CA GLY A 59 -22.69 -23.38 20.61
C GLY A 59 -23.37 -23.05 19.26
N ARG A 60 -23.41 -21.78 18.83
CA ARG A 60 -24.01 -21.35 17.55
C ARG A 60 -23.06 -20.45 16.77
N VAL A 61 -22.76 -20.85 15.54
CA VAL A 61 -21.98 -20.01 14.60
C VAL A 61 -22.85 -18.86 14.08
N ALA A 62 -22.21 -17.74 13.74
CA ALA A 62 -22.90 -16.65 13.05
C ALA A 62 -23.34 -17.11 11.65
N HIS A 63 -24.53 -16.71 11.23
CA HIS A 63 -25.07 -17.01 9.90
C HIS A 63 -25.24 -15.72 9.10
N TYR A 64 -24.76 -15.75 7.87
CA TYR A 64 -24.87 -14.69 6.88
C TYR A 64 -25.66 -15.20 5.70
N ASP A 65 -26.39 -14.32 5.03
CA ASP A 65 -27.04 -14.68 3.78
C ASP A 65 -25.97 -14.85 2.67
N SER A 66 -26.20 -15.84 1.82
CA SER A 66 -25.43 -16.01 0.60
C SER A 66 -25.61 -14.85 -0.37
N GLU A 67 -26.79 -14.21 -0.38
CA GLU A 67 -27.06 -13.01 -1.16
C GLU A 67 -26.36 -11.79 -0.56
N TYR A 68 -25.82 -10.93 -1.43
CA TYR A 68 -25.11 -9.72 -1.01
C TYR A 68 -25.33 -8.58 -2.02
N VAL A 69 -25.15 -7.35 -1.56
CA VAL A 69 -25.24 -6.13 -2.39
C VAL A 69 -23.84 -5.58 -2.62
N ARG A 70 -23.49 -5.31 -3.88
CA ARG A 70 -22.24 -4.62 -4.24
C ARG A 70 -22.45 -3.12 -4.08
N LYS A 71 -21.63 -2.48 -3.25
CA LYS A 71 -21.68 -1.04 -2.95
C LYS A 71 -20.48 -0.27 -3.54
N GLY A 72 -19.88 -0.81 -4.60
CA GLY A 72 -18.72 -0.25 -5.27
C GLY A 72 -17.39 -0.91 -4.87
N VAL A 73 -16.30 -0.24 -5.20
CA VAL A 73 -14.93 -0.66 -4.92
C VAL A 73 -14.17 0.55 -4.37
N ALA A 74 -13.41 0.35 -3.30
CA ALA A 74 -12.50 1.34 -2.75
C ALA A 74 -11.05 0.93 -3.04
N ASN A 75 -10.16 1.91 -3.06
CA ASN A 75 -8.72 1.73 -3.15
C ASN A 75 -8.07 1.92 -1.77
N LEU A 76 -6.97 1.21 -1.53
CA LEU A 76 -6.15 1.35 -0.34
C LEU A 76 -4.69 1.53 -0.77
N PHE A 77 -4.12 2.69 -0.45
CA PHE A 77 -2.67 2.88 -0.51
C PHE A 77 -2.03 2.31 0.76
N MET A 78 -0.91 1.62 0.60
CA MET A 78 -0.05 1.17 1.70
C MET A 78 1.30 1.86 1.54
N MET A 79 1.68 2.68 2.52
CA MET A 79 3.04 3.13 2.72
C MET A 79 3.60 2.40 3.93
N PHE A 80 4.75 1.75 3.78
CA PHE A 80 5.36 0.98 4.86
C PHE A 80 6.84 1.28 4.96
N GLU A 81 7.30 1.73 6.12
CA GLU A 81 8.73 1.83 6.47
C GLU A 81 9.17 0.56 7.20
N PRO A 82 9.84 -0.41 6.54
CA PRO A 82 10.03 -1.73 7.11
C PRO A 82 10.90 -1.75 8.37
N LEU A 83 11.96 -0.93 8.38
CA LEU A 83 12.93 -0.89 9.48
C LEU A 83 12.44 -0.11 10.70
N ALA A 84 11.49 0.81 10.54
CA ALA A 84 10.81 1.47 11.65
C ALA A 84 9.53 0.74 12.08
N GLY A 85 9.04 -0.20 11.26
CA GLY A 85 7.79 -0.89 11.49
C GLY A 85 6.57 0.03 11.46
N GLN A 86 6.62 1.15 10.72
CA GLN A 86 5.54 2.14 10.65
C GLN A 86 4.76 2.01 9.34
N ARG A 87 3.43 2.08 9.42
CA ARG A 87 2.51 1.95 8.30
C ARG A 87 1.66 3.20 8.16
N ASP A 88 1.22 3.47 6.95
CA ASP A 88 0.19 4.47 6.67
C ASP A 88 -0.73 3.91 5.59
N VAL A 89 -1.98 3.61 6.00
CA VAL A 89 -3.01 3.03 5.14
C VAL A 89 -4.09 4.06 4.83
N GLU A 90 -4.07 4.58 3.61
CA GLU A 90 -5.06 5.57 3.17
C GLU A 90 -6.11 4.93 2.25
N VAL A 91 -7.37 5.13 2.60
CA VAL A 91 -8.52 4.59 1.85
C VAL A 91 -9.16 5.68 1.00
N THR A 92 -9.08 5.49 -0.31
CA THR A 92 -9.60 6.42 -1.32
C THR A 92 -10.71 5.78 -2.16
N GLU A 93 -11.57 6.59 -2.76
CA GLU A 93 -12.59 6.10 -3.69
C GLU A 93 -11.99 5.63 -5.02
N ARG A 94 -10.83 6.17 -5.39
CA ARG A 94 -10.17 5.97 -6.68
C ARG A 94 -8.66 5.90 -6.51
N ARG A 95 -8.00 5.35 -7.52
CA ARG A 95 -6.54 5.34 -7.68
C ARG A 95 -6.15 6.09 -8.94
N THR A 96 -6.06 7.42 -8.84
CA THR A 96 -5.62 8.29 -9.94
C THR A 96 -4.20 8.78 -9.69
N LYS A 97 -3.57 9.36 -10.73
CA LYS A 97 -2.28 10.05 -10.58
C LYS A 97 -2.32 11.17 -9.55
N LYS A 98 -3.47 11.86 -9.42
CA LYS A 98 -3.69 12.91 -8.43
C LYS A 98 -3.72 12.35 -7.02
N ASP A 99 -4.44 11.24 -6.82
CA ASP A 99 -4.48 10.57 -5.51
C ASP A 99 -3.06 10.13 -5.10
N TYR A 100 -2.32 9.48 -6.00
CA TYR A 100 -0.93 9.09 -5.78
C TYR A 100 -0.01 10.30 -5.46
N ALA A 101 -0.12 11.38 -6.23
CA ALA A 101 0.69 12.59 -6.02
C ALA A 101 0.41 13.26 -4.67
N GLU A 102 -0.86 13.31 -4.26
CA GLU A 102 -1.27 13.80 -2.94
C GLU A 102 -0.73 12.91 -1.82
N ARG A 103 -0.74 11.59 -2.00
CA ARG A 103 -0.11 10.66 -1.05
C ARG A 103 1.38 10.94 -0.88
N LEU A 104 2.12 11.13 -1.97
CA LEU A 104 3.53 11.50 -1.88
C LEU A 104 3.74 12.86 -1.20
N ARG A 105 2.87 13.85 -1.43
CA ARG A 105 2.96 15.13 -0.74
C ARG A 105 2.79 14.95 0.77
N THR A 106 1.77 14.23 1.22
CA THR A 106 1.56 13.90 2.65
C THR A 106 2.78 13.18 3.22
N LEU A 107 3.32 12.19 2.52
CA LEU A 107 4.52 11.47 2.95
C LEU A 107 5.73 12.41 3.13
N SER A 108 5.93 13.35 2.20
CA SER A 108 7.03 14.33 2.26
C SER A 108 6.86 15.36 3.36
N ASP A 109 5.67 15.96 3.47
CA ASP A 109 5.47 17.21 4.19
C ASP A 109 4.85 16.99 5.58
N GLU A 110 4.16 15.86 5.78
CA GLU A 110 3.48 15.55 7.05
C GLU A 110 4.17 14.38 7.77
N THR A 111 4.45 13.28 7.07
CA THR A 111 5.04 12.08 7.69
C THR A 111 6.54 12.23 7.94
N TYR A 112 7.29 12.69 6.92
CA TYR A 112 8.75 12.86 7.02
C TYR A 112 9.23 14.27 6.65
N PRO A 113 8.70 15.34 7.28
CA PRO A 113 9.07 16.72 6.97
C PRO A 113 10.57 17.00 7.16
N ASN A 114 11.21 16.28 8.08
CA ASN A 114 12.61 16.48 8.45
C ASN A 114 13.60 15.51 7.79
N ALA A 115 13.12 14.55 6.99
CA ALA A 115 14.02 13.69 6.22
C ALA A 115 14.81 14.52 5.21
N GLU A 116 16.05 14.16 4.93
CA GLU A 116 16.82 14.76 3.83
C GLU A 116 16.24 14.32 2.49
N VAL A 117 16.01 13.02 2.36
CA VAL A 117 15.41 12.36 1.21
C VAL A 117 14.65 11.13 1.69
N ILE A 118 13.51 10.82 1.10
CA ILE A 118 12.74 9.61 1.37
C ILE A 118 13.12 8.60 0.29
N VAL A 119 13.65 7.44 0.68
CA VAL A 119 13.99 6.37 -0.27
C VAL A 119 12.73 5.60 -0.58
N LEU A 120 12.13 5.85 -1.75
CA LEU A 120 10.85 5.32 -2.16
C LEU A 120 11.05 4.08 -3.04
N VAL A 121 10.57 2.93 -2.58
CA VAL A 121 10.51 1.67 -3.36
C VAL A 121 9.06 1.40 -3.74
N GLN A 122 8.80 1.10 -5.01
CA GLN A 122 7.45 0.81 -5.51
C GLN A 122 7.48 0.00 -6.81
N ASP A 123 6.32 -0.45 -7.28
CA ASP A 123 6.20 -1.09 -8.59
C ASP A 123 6.25 -0.10 -9.78
N ASN A 124 6.02 -0.60 -11.01
CA ASN A 124 6.06 0.21 -12.23
C ASN A 124 4.67 0.54 -12.78
N LEU A 125 3.68 0.71 -11.91
CA LEU A 125 2.36 1.16 -12.34
C LEU A 125 2.47 2.49 -13.09
N ASN A 126 1.58 2.72 -14.06
CA ASN A 126 1.62 3.93 -14.90
C ASN A 126 1.44 5.25 -14.12
N THR A 127 0.95 5.17 -12.88
CA THR A 127 0.86 6.30 -11.93
C THR A 127 2.15 6.53 -11.16
N HIS A 128 3.03 5.53 -11.05
CA HIS A 128 4.24 5.55 -10.23
C HIS A 128 5.39 6.20 -10.99
N SER A 129 5.33 7.52 -11.06
CA SER A 129 6.42 8.32 -11.64
C SER A 129 6.36 9.77 -11.14
N PRO A 130 7.49 10.50 -11.21
CA PRO A 130 7.51 11.94 -10.97
C PRO A 130 6.52 12.72 -11.86
N ALA A 131 6.19 12.21 -13.05
CA ALA A 131 5.23 12.87 -13.95
C ALA A 131 3.84 13.03 -13.32
N SER A 132 3.43 12.14 -12.40
CA SER A 132 2.17 12.29 -11.66
C SER A 132 2.18 13.52 -10.74
N LEU A 133 3.34 13.89 -10.20
CA LEU A 133 3.51 15.14 -9.43
C LEU A 133 3.34 16.37 -10.34
N TYR A 134 3.93 16.36 -11.53
CA TYR A 134 3.80 17.45 -12.51
C TYR A 134 2.41 17.56 -13.13
N GLU A 135 1.67 16.46 -13.21
CA GLU A 135 0.27 16.46 -13.63
C GLU A 135 -0.66 17.06 -12.57
N THR A 136 -0.26 17.00 -11.29
CA THR A 136 -1.11 17.35 -10.15
C THR A 136 -0.79 18.73 -9.58
N PHE A 137 0.49 19.09 -9.48
CA PHE A 137 0.96 20.31 -8.84
C PHE A 137 1.61 21.28 -9.84
N ALA A 138 1.71 22.55 -9.46
CA ALA A 138 2.45 23.54 -10.23
C ALA A 138 3.92 23.10 -10.40
N PRO A 139 4.60 23.41 -11.52
CA PRO A 139 5.93 22.88 -11.82
C PRO A 139 6.98 23.07 -10.72
N ALA A 140 6.97 24.21 -10.02
CA ALA A 140 7.88 24.49 -8.91
C ALA A 140 7.64 23.54 -7.71
N GLU A 141 6.37 23.26 -7.41
CA GLU A 141 5.98 22.36 -6.33
C GLU A 141 6.24 20.90 -6.70
N ALA A 142 5.91 20.51 -7.93
CA ALA A 142 6.21 19.18 -8.44
C ALA A 142 7.72 18.89 -8.43
N GLN A 143 8.55 19.87 -8.80
CA GLN A 143 10.00 19.76 -8.73
C GLN A 143 10.49 19.65 -7.29
N ARG A 144 9.98 20.48 -6.37
CA ARG A 144 10.29 20.40 -4.93
C ARG A 144 10.00 19.00 -4.40
N LEU A 145 8.80 18.49 -4.64
CA LEU A 145 8.38 17.16 -4.20
C LEU A 145 9.21 16.06 -4.85
N THR A 146 9.48 16.13 -6.16
CA THR A 146 10.33 15.13 -6.84
C THR A 146 11.71 15.02 -6.19
N ALA A 147 12.29 16.15 -5.77
CA ALA A 147 13.59 16.20 -5.11
C ALA A 147 13.57 15.66 -3.67
N ARG A 148 12.39 15.44 -3.07
CA ARG A 148 12.24 14.81 -1.74
C ARG A 148 12.40 13.29 -1.79
N PHE A 149 12.41 12.68 -2.97
CA PHE A 149 12.41 11.23 -3.14
C PHE A 149 13.63 10.71 -3.90
N GLU A 150 14.22 9.63 -3.39
CA GLU A 150 15.13 8.75 -4.12
C GLU A 150 14.31 7.58 -4.66
N TRP A 151 14.21 7.44 -5.98
CA TRP A 151 13.22 6.59 -6.63
C TRP A 151 13.79 5.23 -7.01
N HIS A 152 13.23 4.17 -6.45
CA HIS A 152 13.56 2.79 -6.77
C HIS A 152 12.32 2.03 -7.23
N TYR A 153 12.50 1.20 -8.25
CA TYR A 153 11.40 0.47 -8.88
C TYR A 153 11.69 -1.01 -8.86
N THR A 154 10.76 -1.81 -8.32
CA THR A 154 10.84 -3.27 -8.39
C THR A 154 10.85 -3.74 -9.84
N PRO A 155 11.48 -4.86 -10.19
CA PRO A 155 11.41 -5.36 -11.55
C PRO A 155 9.98 -5.79 -11.93
N LYS A 156 9.63 -5.67 -13.21
CA LYS A 156 8.41 -6.31 -13.74
C LYS A 156 8.43 -7.81 -13.43
N HIS A 157 7.29 -8.37 -13.02
CA HIS A 157 7.20 -9.75 -12.53
C HIS A 157 7.97 -10.02 -11.22
N GLY A 158 8.34 -8.97 -10.48
CA GLY A 158 9.05 -9.03 -9.21
C GLY A 158 8.27 -8.44 -8.05
N SER A 159 6.94 -8.51 -8.07
CA SER A 159 6.08 -7.90 -7.06
C SER A 159 6.41 -8.40 -5.64
N TRP A 160 6.84 -9.66 -5.51
CA TRP A 160 7.34 -10.26 -4.27
C TRP A 160 8.56 -9.56 -3.63
N LEU A 161 9.25 -8.66 -4.35
CA LEU A 161 10.31 -7.80 -3.81
C LEU A 161 9.74 -6.52 -3.19
N ASP A 162 8.50 -6.14 -3.47
CA ASP A 162 7.85 -5.00 -2.85
C ASP A 162 7.36 -5.39 -1.45
N ILE A 163 7.98 -4.82 -0.41
CA ILE A 163 7.60 -5.13 0.96
C ILE A 163 6.20 -4.55 1.29
N ALA A 164 5.74 -3.50 0.59
CA ALA A 164 4.38 -3.01 0.74
C ALA A 164 3.34 -4.03 0.26
N GLU A 165 3.62 -4.80 -0.81
CA GLU A 165 2.73 -5.88 -1.26
C GLU A 165 2.61 -6.97 -0.18
N ILE A 166 3.72 -7.31 0.49
CA ILE A 166 3.72 -8.28 1.59
C ILE A 166 2.82 -7.80 2.74
N GLU A 167 2.94 -6.53 3.12
CA GLU A 167 2.15 -5.93 4.20
C GLU A 167 0.67 -5.80 3.80
N LEU A 168 0.35 -5.46 2.55
CA LEU A 168 -1.00 -5.54 1.99
C LEU A 168 -1.58 -6.95 2.09
N GLY A 169 -0.77 -7.98 1.84
CA GLY A 169 -1.15 -9.37 2.05
C GLY A 169 -1.54 -9.65 3.52
N ILE A 170 -0.81 -9.09 4.48
CA ILE A 170 -1.10 -9.20 5.91
C ILE A 170 -2.41 -8.47 6.25
N LEU A 171 -2.56 -7.22 5.82
CA LEU A 171 -3.78 -6.43 5.96
C LEU A 171 -5.00 -7.18 5.38
N SER A 172 -4.84 -7.77 4.21
CA SER A 172 -5.90 -8.52 3.53
C SER A 172 -6.40 -9.69 4.38
N ARG A 173 -5.48 -10.49 4.94
CA ARG A 173 -5.83 -11.64 5.78
C ARG A 173 -6.41 -11.22 7.14
N GLN A 174 -5.83 -10.22 7.77
CA GLN A 174 -6.14 -9.84 9.15
C GLN A 174 -7.32 -8.86 9.29
N CYS A 175 -7.59 -8.04 8.28
CA CYS A 175 -8.57 -6.95 8.35
C CYS A 175 -9.61 -7.03 7.23
N LEU A 176 -9.20 -7.35 5.99
CA LEU A 176 -10.07 -7.24 4.82
C LEU A 176 -10.75 -8.56 4.44
N SER A 177 -10.58 -9.63 5.19
CA SER A 177 -11.22 -10.93 4.91
C SER A 177 -12.74 -10.92 5.15
N GLN A 178 -13.23 -9.98 5.95
CA GLN A 178 -14.66 -9.76 6.22
C GLN A 178 -15.39 -8.95 5.12
N ARG A 179 -16.72 -9.02 5.15
CA ARG A 179 -17.59 -8.12 4.37
C ARG A 179 -17.59 -6.74 5.03
N ILE A 180 -17.31 -5.72 4.22
CA ILE A 180 -17.27 -4.30 4.63
C ILE A 180 -18.12 -3.56 3.62
N ASP A 181 -19.16 -2.88 4.09
CA ASP A 181 -20.22 -2.38 3.24
C ASP A 181 -20.16 -0.88 2.97
N SER A 182 -19.26 -0.14 3.63
CA SER A 182 -19.04 1.28 3.36
C SER A 182 -17.56 1.65 3.44
N ILE A 183 -17.21 2.76 2.79
CA ILE A 183 -15.84 3.29 2.81
C ILE A 183 -15.47 3.83 4.19
N GLU A 184 -16.43 4.36 4.94
CA GLU A 184 -16.24 4.84 6.32
C GLU A 184 -15.88 3.68 7.25
N LYS A 185 -16.60 2.55 7.12
CA LYS A 185 -16.27 1.35 7.88
C LYS A 185 -14.90 0.82 7.47
N LEU A 186 -14.59 0.79 6.17
CA LEU A 186 -13.27 0.39 5.70
C LEU A 186 -12.15 1.22 6.32
N ARG A 187 -12.30 2.56 6.34
CA ARG A 187 -11.38 3.49 7.00
C ARG A 187 -11.20 3.21 8.49
N ALA A 188 -12.31 2.96 9.20
CA ALA A 188 -12.26 2.68 10.63
C ALA A 188 -11.51 1.37 10.93
N GLU A 189 -11.81 0.31 10.18
CA GLU A 189 -11.18 -1.01 10.33
C GLU A 189 -9.68 -0.96 9.99
N THR A 190 -9.30 -0.30 8.88
CA THR A 190 -7.89 -0.19 8.48
C THR A 190 -7.08 0.64 9.48
N ARG A 191 -7.62 1.76 9.97
CA ARG A 191 -6.96 2.58 11.02
C ARG A 191 -6.78 1.80 12.32
N ALA A 192 -7.79 1.03 12.73
CA ALA A 192 -7.68 0.19 13.93
C ALA A 192 -6.63 -0.93 13.74
N TRP A 193 -6.56 -1.51 12.54
CA TRP A 193 -5.55 -2.50 12.19
C TRP A 193 -4.13 -1.90 12.18
N GLU A 194 -3.94 -0.74 11.55
CA GLU A 194 -2.67 -0.02 11.46
C GLU A 194 -2.13 0.31 12.84
N LYS A 195 -2.93 0.99 13.68
CA LYS A 195 -2.54 1.34 15.05
C LYS A 195 -2.09 0.13 15.86
N ARG A 196 -2.78 -1.00 15.73
CA ARG A 196 -2.43 -2.24 16.43
C ARG A 196 -1.12 -2.84 15.91
N ARG A 197 -0.86 -2.76 14.60
CA ARG A 197 0.36 -3.29 13.98
C ARG A 197 1.58 -2.46 14.31
N ASP A 198 1.45 -1.14 14.34
CA ASP A 198 2.56 -0.24 14.62
C ASP A 198 2.92 -0.18 16.12
N GLN A 199 2.00 -0.64 16.97
CA GLN A 199 2.25 -0.85 18.41
C GLN A 199 2.84 -2.24 18.73
N ALA A 200 2.79 -3.18 17.79
CA ALA A 200 3.42 -4.48 17.99
C ALA A 200 4.93 -4.31 17.75
N GLU A 201 5.75 -4.64 18.75
CA GLU A 201 7.21 -4.58 18.64
C GLU A 201 7.69 -5.35 17.39
N VAL A 202 8.65 -4.75 16.67
CA VAL A 202 9.31 -5.31 15.48
C VAL A 202 10.35 -6.33 15.89
#